data_AF-A0A3P8KJ29-F1
#
_entry.id   AF-A0A3P8KJ29-F1
#
_cell.length_a   1.000
_cell.length_b   1.000
_cell.length_c   1.000
_cell.angle_alpha   90.00
_cell.angle_beta   90.00
_cell.angle_gamma   90.00
#
_symmetry.space_group_name_H-M   'P 1'
#
loop_
_entity.id
_entity.type
_entity.pdbx_description
1 polymer ?
#
loop_
_entity_poly.entity_id
_entity_poly.type
_entity_poly.pdbx_seq_one_letter_code
_entity_poly.pdbx_strand_id
1 'polypeptide(L)'
;MGSSGHRVVIEDADGALRALCKIQILADGGYSVICPYHSAREGWLFKIPIGLGYGPQNGKWASVEDAVHYTASDHVKLSHHRDGLVQFSSESKGTIRSGINVLGLPRGIGVFSVPIDVGVTTGPAFGLSAWGLGDYSEVDALRKSDLVFRIADMDFQSCTPGTANGYSLEGWLLSKEWRGGIHEGTGDSRIRLCGTTPAGQSRSIELRVIQLRGTESFVGVQVRRIHQRFPDASGFWFGGPRGREGDQIVAAYPRPDGTFADAESLDYRP
;
A
#
# COMPACT_ATOMS: atom_id res chain seq x y z
N MET A 1 -17.69 8.48 -16.33
CA MET A 1 -16.34 9.04 -16.49
C MET A 1 -15.42 8.25 -15.58
N GLY A 2 -14.62 7.33 -16.12
CA GLY A 2 -13.78 6.44 -15.29
C GLY A 2 -12.77 7.27 -14.49
N SER A 3 -12.66 7.03 -13.18
CA SER A 3 -11.71 7.78 -12.36
C SER A 3 -10.28 7.50 -12.85
N SER A 4 -9.64 8.56 -13.33
CA SER A 4 -8.22 8.61 -13.67
C SER A 4 -7.41 8.25 -12.42
N GLY A 5 -6.68 7.15 -12.49
CA GLY A 5 -5.75 6.73 -11.44
C GLY A 5 -4.37 6.52 -12.04
N HIS A 6 -3.36 6.61 -11.19
CA HIS A 6 -1.98 6.33 -11.53
C HIS A 6 -1.76 4.83 -11.45
N ARG A 7 -1.32 4.21 -12.55
CA ARG A 7 -0.89 2.81 -12.54
C ARG A 7 0.59 2.79 -12.22
N VAL A 8 0.98 2.01 -11.21
CA VAL A 8 2.38 1.76 -10.90
C VAL A 8 2.86 0.65 -11.82
N VAL A 9 3.86 0.95 -12.63
CA VAL A 9 4.48 0.03 -13.59
C VAL A 9 5.92 -0.20 -13.16
N ILE A 10 6.33 -1.46 -13.11
CA ILE A 10 7.68 -1.86 -12.72
C ILE A 10 8.34 -2.64 -13.84
N GLU A 11 9.63 -2.39 -14.06
CA GLU A 11 10.49 -3.22 -14.91
C GLU A 11 10.95 -4.44 -14.10
N ASP A 12 10.55 -5.62 -14.55
CA ASP A 12 10.94 -6.90 -13.96
C ASP A 12 12.35 -7.32 -14.46
N ALA A 13 12.94 -8.32 -13.82
CA ALA A 13 14.30 -8.79 -14.12
C ALA A 13 14.48 -9.31 -15.55
N ASP A 14 13.40 -9.74 -16.20
CA ASP A 14 13.35 -10.15 -17.61
C ASP A 14 13.27 -8.94 -18.59
N GLY A 15 13.17 -7.71 -18.06
CA GLY A 15 13.00 -6.48 -18.83
C GLY A 15 11.55 -6.17 -19.21
N ALA A 16 10.59 -7.04 -18.86
CA ALA A 16 9.18 -6.78 -19.11
C ALA A 16 8.63 -5.71 -18.17
N LEU A 17 7.68 -4.91 -18.66
CA LEU A 17 6.98 -3.93 -17.85
C LEU A 17 5.69 -4.55 -17.32
N ARG A 18 5.53 -4.53 -16.00
CA ARG A 18 4.39 -5.18 -15.32
C ARG A 18 3.63 -4.17 -14.47
N ALA A 19 2.31 -4.24 -14.51
CA ALA A 19 1.45 -3.37 -13.73
C ALA A 19 1.27 -3.95 -12.32
N LEU A 20 1.66 -3.19 -11.29
CA LEU A 20 1.64 -3.67 -9.91
C LEU A 20 0.32 -3.32 -9.21
N CYS A 21 0.00 -2.03 -9.17
CA CYS A 21 -1.17 -1.51 -8.49
C CYS A 21 -1.69 -0.24 -9.18
N LYS A 22 -2.88 0.20 -8.77
CA LYS A 22 -3.51 1.44 -9.20
C LYS A 22 -3.76 2.31 -7.97
N ILE A 23 -3.31 3.56 -8.04
CA ILE A 23 -3.56 4.60 -7.04
C ILE A 23 -4.60 5.57 -7.61
N GLN A 24 -5.79 5.63 -7.01
CA GLN A 24 -6.89 6.50 -7.44
C GLN A 24 -7.09 7.65 -6.47
N ILE A 25 -7.18 8.88 -6.99
CA ILE A 25 -7.51 10.05 -6.18
C ILE A 25 -9.01 10.10 -5.92
N LEU A 26 -9.38 10.28 -4.66
CA LEU A 26 -10.76 10.35 -4.21
C LEU A 26 -11.29 11.79 -4.29
N ALA A 27 -12.60 11.93 -4.42
CA ALA A 27 -13.24 13.24 -4.55
C ALA A 27 -13.14 14.10 -3.29
N ASP A 28 -13.03 13.46 -2.12
CA ASP A 28 -12.88 14.11 -0.80
C ASP A 28 -11.45 14.59 -0.51
N GLY A 29 -10.50 14.31 -1.42
CA GLY A 29 -9.08 14.61 -1.25
C GLY A 29 -8.25 13.47 -0.67
N GLY A 30 -8.88 12.31 -0.45
CA GLY A 30 -8.22 11.06 -0.18
C GLY A 30 -7.59 10.38 -1.39
N TYR A 31 -7.11 9.17 -1.18
CA TYR A 31 -6.66 8.27 -2.23
C TYR A 31 -7.07 6.83 -1.91
N SER A 32 -6.96 5.96 -2.91
CA SER A 32 -7.09 4.52 -2.72
C SER A 32 -6.05 3.76 -3.51
N VAL A 33 -5.69 2.58 -3.02
CA VAL A 33 -4.72 1.65 -3.62
C VAL A 33 -5.42 0.32 -3.88
N ILE A 34 -5.26 -0.21 -5.08
CA ILE A 34 -5.87 -1.45 -5.55
C ILE A 34 -4.81 -2.24 -6.31
N CYS A 35 -4.84 -3.57 -6.21
CA CYS A 35 -3.91 -4.46 -6.93
C CYS A 35 -4.63 -5.26 -8.03
N PRO A 36 -5.28 -4.60 -9.01
CA PRO A 36 -6.22 -5.28 -9.92
C PRO A 36 -5.52 -6.10 -11.01
N TYR A 37 -4.19 -6.11 -11.03
CA TYR A 37 -3.39 -6.66 -12.13
C TYR A 37 -2.84 -8.05 -11.84
N HIS A 38 -3.05 -8.56 -10.62
CA HIS A 38 -2.70 -9.92 -10.22
C HIS A 38 -3.94 -10.82 -10.26
N SER A 39 -3.77 -12.09 -10.60
CA SER A 39 -4.88 -13.03 -10.84
C SER A 39 -5.57 -13.53 -9.56
N ALA A 40 -4.87 -13.62 -8.43
CA ALA A 40 -5.45 -14.13 -7.18
C ALA A 40 -6.56 -13.22 -6.65
N ARG A 41 -7.77 -13.75 -6.49
CA ARG A 41 -8.97 -12.98 -6.07
C ARG A 41 -9.35 -13.16 -4.61
N GLU A 42 -9.01 -14.29 -4.01
CA GLU A 42 -9.33 -14.56 -2.62
C GLU A 42 -8.25 -14.02 -1.69
N GLY A 43 -8.67 -13.20 -0.73
CA GLY A 43 -7.79 -12.50 0.18
C GLY A 43 -8.00 -12.92 1.63
N TRP A 44 -6.89 -12.99 2.37
CA TRP A 44 -6.90 -12.97 3.82
C TRP A 44 -6.60 -11.56 4.30
N LEU A 45 -7.46 -11.01 5.16
CA LEU A 45 -7.30 -9.67 5.70
C LEU A 45 -7.21 -9.74 7.21
N PHE A 46 -6.43 -8.85 7.79
CA PHE A 46 -6.29 -8.84 9.24
C PHE A 46 -5.99 -7.44 9.78
N LYS A 47 -6.49 -7.21 10.99
CA LYS A 47 -6.24 -6.01 11.79
C LYS A 47 -5.31 -6.41 12.93
N ILE A 48 -4.04 -6.01 12.84
CA ILE A 48 -2.99 -6.39 13.78
C ILE A 48 -2.68 -5.25 14.76
N PRO A 49 -2.60 -5.52 16.07
CA PRO A 49 -2.21 -4.50 17.04
C PRO A 49 -0.70 -4.25 16.98
N ILE A 50 -0.30 -3.02 16.68
CA ILE A 50 1.11 -2.55 16.62
C ILE A 50 1.32 -1.29 17.48
N GLY A 51 0.50 -1.12 18.52
CA GLY A 51 0.49 0.02 19.42
C GLY A 51 1.69 0.09 20.38
N LEU A 52 1.63 0.98 21.38
CA LEU A 52 2.72 1.30 22.31
C LEU A 52 3.26 0.12 23.12
N GLY A 53 2.56 -1.02 23.18
CA GLY A 53 3.03 -2.25 23.82
C GLY A 53 3.79 -3.21 22.89
N TYR A 54 3.92 -2.90 21.60
CA TYR A 54 4.61 -3.73 20.61
C TYR A 54 5.94 -3.09 20.18
N GLY A 55 6.85 -3.90 19.65
CA GLY A 55 8.13 -3.50 19.10
C GLY A 55 9.34 -3.89 19.94
N PRO A 56 10.57 -3.68 19.40
CA PRO A 56 11.82 -4.14 20.01
C PRO A 56 12.02 -3.65 21.45
N GLN A 57 11.56 -2.43 21.75
CA GLN A 57 11.72 -1.80 23.06
C GLN A 57 10.86 -2.47 24.14
N ASN A 58 9.75 -3.10 23.76
CA ASN A 58 8.81 -3.74 24.67
C ASN A 58 8.97 -5.26 24.71
N GLY A 59 9.88 -5.83 23.93
CA GLY A 59 10.09 -7.28 23.83
C GLY A 59 8.89 -8.07 23.24
N LYS A 60 7.84 -7.37 22.78
CA LYS A 60 6.64 -7.98 22.20
C LYS A 60 6.57 -7.65 20.71
N TRP A 61 6.82 -8.65 19.87
CA TRP A 61 6.58 -8.52 18.44
C TRP A 61 5.11 -8.74 18.14
N ALA A 62 4.57 -8.00 17.18
CA ALA A 62 3.20 -8.22 16.73
C ALA A 62 3.14 -9.56 16.00
N SER A 63 2.26 -10.44 16.46
CA SER A 63 2.05 -11.76 15.86
C SER A 63 0.79 -11.74 15.02
N VAL A 64 0.77 -12.52 13.94
CA VAL A 64 -0.46 -12.66 13.13
C VAL A 64 -1.57 -13.30 13.97
N GLU A 65 -1.24 -14.15 14.92
CA GLU A 65 -2.16 -14.82 15.85
C GLU A 65 -2.87 -13.84 16.81
N ASP A 66 -2.29 -12.66 17.06
CA ASP A 66 -2.90 -11.59 17.86
C ASP A 66 -3.88 -10.73 17.05
N ALA A 67 -3.99 -10.96 15.73
CA ALA A 67 -4.79 -10.13 14.85
C ALA A 67 -6.27 -10.55 14.82
N VAL A 68 -7.14 -9.60 14.45
CA VAL A 68 -8.52 -9.92 14.08
C VAL A 68 -8.55 -10.28 12.60
N HIS A 69 -9.00 -11.48 12.27
CA HIS A 69 -8.92 -12.04 10.92
C HIS A 69 -10.24 -11.97 10.17
N TYR A 70 -10.10 -11.78 8.86
CA TYR A 70 -11.18 -11.69 7.91
C TYR A 70 -10.82 -12.37 6.59
N THR A 71 -11.85 -12.67 5.78
CA THR A 71 -11.70 -13.17 4.41
C THR A 71 -12.46 -12.29 3.42
N ALA A 72 -12.01 -12.27 2.17
CA ALA A 72 -12.73 -11.66 1.06
C ALA A 72 -12.64 -12.57 -0.17
N SER A 73 -13.76 -12.73 -0.87
CA SER A 73 -13.84 -13.54 -2.10
C SER A 73 -13.41 -12.79 -3.37
N ASP A 74 -13.09 -11.50 -3.24
CA ASP A 74 -12.67 -10.62 -4.33
C ASP A 74 -11.62 -9.62 -3.86
N HIS A 75 -10.98 -8.96 -4.82
CA HIS A 75 -10.01 -7.89 -4.55
C HIS A 75 -10.61 -6.78 -3.69
N VAL A 76 -9.88 -6.45 -2.64
CA VAL A 76 -10.16 -5.26 -1.83
C VAL A 76 -9.39 -4.05 -2.32
N LYS A 77 -9.96 -2.88 -2.01
CA LYS A 77 -9.36 -1.57 -2.22
C LYS A 77 -9.06 -0.94 -0.87
N LEU A 78 -7.81 -0.58 -0.63
CA LEU A 78 -7.41 0.22 0.53
C LEU A 78 -7.74 1.68 0.24
N SER A 79 -8.66 2.28 0.98
CA SER A 79 -9.01 3.70 0.87
C SER A 79 -8.48 4.46 2.08
N HIS A 80 -7.82 5.60 1.86
CA HIS A 80 -7.45 6.57 2.89
C HIS A 80 -8.17 7.87 2.58
N HIS A 81 -9.21 8.14 3.35
CA HIS A 81 -10.04 9.33 3.24
C HIS A 81 -9.37 10.55 3.89
N ARG A 82 -9.78 11.74 3.46
CA ARG A 82 -9.17 12.99 3.94
C ARG A 82 -9.28 13.20 5.45
N ASP A 83 -10.37 12.74 6.05
CA ASP A 83 -10.63 12.79 7.49
C ASP A 83 -9.76 11.82 8.31
N GLY A 84 -9.02 10.93 7.66
CA GLY A 84 -8.15 9.94 8.26
C GLY A 84 -8.77 8.54 8.37
N LEU A 85 -10.00 8.30 7.88
CA LEU A 85 -10.51 6.94 7.79
C LEU A 85 -9.68 6.14 6.78
N VAL A 86 -9.08 5.05 7.26
CA VAL A 86 -8.41 4.05 6.42
C VAL A 86 -9.16 2.74 6.51
N GLN A 87 -9.61 2.21 5.38
CA GLN A 87 -10.41 0.98 5.37
C GLN A 87 -10.19 0.16 4.10
N PHE A 88 -10.37 -1.16 4.21
CA PHE A 88 -10.60 -1.96 3.02
C PHE A 88 -12.06 -1.84 2.60
N SER A 89 -12.27 -1.69 1.30
CA SER A 89 -13.57 -1.52 0.68
C SER A 89 -13.60 -2.28 -0.65
N SER A 90 -14.74 -2.25 -1.31
CA SER A 90 -14.89 -2.99 -2.55
C SER A 90 -14.14 -2.33 -3.70
N GLU A 91 -13.43 -3.12 -4.51
CA GLU A 91 -13.10 -2.69 -5.87
C GLU A 91 -14.40 -2.53 -6.68
N SER A 92 -15.22 -3.59 -6.71
CA SER A 92 -16.56 -3.63 -7.30
C SER A 92 -17.61 -3.20 -6.29
N LYS A 93 -18.32 -2.08 -6.55
CA LYS A 93 -19.27 -1.51 -5.58
C LYS A 93 -20.22 -2.56 -4.99
N GLY A 94 -20.21 -2.69 -3.66
CA GLY A 94 -21.16 -3.53 -2.93
C GLY A 94 -20.72 -4.99 -2.77
N THR A 95 -19.47 -5.35 -3.05
CA THR A 95 -18.96 -6.71 -2.77
C THR A 95 -18.32 -6.86 -1.39
N ILE A 96 -17.81 -5.77 -0.81
CA ILE A 96 -17.09 -5.77 0.49
C ILE A 96 -17.74 -4.79 1.46
N ARG A 97 -18.08 -5.28 2.66
CA ARG A 97 -18.64 -4.50 3.76
C ARG A 97 -17.64 -3.44 4.23
N SER A 98 -18.02 -2.17 4.12
CA SER A 98 -17.20 -0.99 4.45
C SER A 98 -18.07 0.22 4.80
N GLY A 99 -17.46 1.33 5.22
CA GLY A 99 -18.14 2.56 5.63
C GLY A 99 -18.20 2.74 7.14
N ILE A 100 -19.01 3.70 7.62
CA ILE A 100 -19.13 4.01 9.05
C ILE A 100 -20.52 3.58 9.56
N ASN A 101 -20.61 3.01 10.76
CA ASN A 101 -21.87 2.65 11.41
C ASN A 101 -22.46 3.83 12.19
N VAL A 102 -23.65 3.65 12.77
CA VAL A 102 -24.33 4.72 13.52
C VAL A 102 -23.57 5.18 14.78
N LEU A 103 -22.63 4.38 15.26
CA LEU A 103 -21.77 4.68 16.41
C LEU A 103 -20.47 5.40 16.00
N GLY A 104 -20.29 5.71 14.72
CA GLY A 104 -19.05 6.32 14.22
C GLY A 104 -17.90 5.33 14.02
N LEU A 105 -18.13 4.01 14.14
CA LEU A 105 -17.10 2.99 13.98
C LEU A 105 -17.06 2.45 12.53
N PRO A 106 -15.88 2.04 12.02
CA PRO A 106 -15.79 1.40 10.72
C PRO A 106 -16.61 0.10 10.67
N ARG A 107 -17.35 -0.11 9.58
CA ARG A 107 -17.98 -1.38 9.23
C ARG A 107 -16.94 -2.26 8.53
N GLY A 108 -16.84 -3.52 8.90
CA GLY A 108 -15.79 -4.39 8.36
C GLY A 108 -14.43 -4.03 8.96
N ILE A 109 -13.39 -3.96 8.12
CA ILE A 109 -12.02 -3.71 8.57
C ILE A 109 -11.57 -2.28 8.23
N GLY A 110 -11.35 -1.48 9.27
CA GLY A 110 -10.87 -0.12 9.15
C GLY A 110 -10.28 0.42 10.45
N VAL A 111 -9.52 1.50 10.31
CA VAL A 111 -8.89 2.26 11.40
C VAL A 111 -8.98 3.75 11.10
N PHE A 112 -8.97 4.59 12.14
CA PHE A 112 -8.78 6.02 11.98
C PHE A 112 -7.30 6.35 12.15
N SER A 113 -6.65 6.80 11.08
CA SER A 113 -5.33 7.43 11.12
C SER A 113 -5.45 8.94 11.35
N VAL A 114 -4.33 9.65 11.27
CA VAL A 114 -4.30 11.11 11.25
C VAL A 114 -4.91 11.63 9.94
N PRO A 115 -5.59 12.80 9.93
CA PRO A 115 -6.17 13.35 8.72
C PRO A 115 -5.09 13.65 7.68
N ILE A 116 -5.45 13.62 6.40
CA ILE A 116 -4.48 13.77 5.31
C ILE A 116 -3.75 15.13 5.34
N ASP A 117 -4.46 16.17 5.74
CA ASP A 117 -3.92 17.54 5.84
C ASP A 117 -2.92 17.69 6.99
N VAL A 118 -2.95 16.79 7.97
CA VAL A 118 -1.98 16.74 9.09
C VAL A 118 -0.72 15.96 8.69
N GLY A 119 -0.84 15.00 7.77
CA GLY A 119 0.24 14.13 7.33
C GLY A 119 0.46 12.93 8.25
N VAL A 120 0.99 11.83 7.71
CA VAL A 120 1.37 10.65 8.50
C VAL A 120 2.78 10.87 9.07
N THR A 121 2.89 10.99 10.38
CA THR A 121 4.14 11.41 11.05
C THR A 121 5.18 10.30 11.17
N THR A 122 4.78 9.03 10.99
CA THR A 122 5.69 7.88 11.12
C THR A 122 5.42 6.83 10.06
N GLY A 123 6.45 6.51 9.27
CA GLY A 123 6.39 5.45 8.26
C GLY A 123 5.54 5.80 7.04
N PRO A 124 5.38 4.84 6.11
CA PRO A 124 4.58 5.03 4.93
C PRO A 124 3.08 5.07 5.26
N ALA A 125 2.33 5.85 4.48
CA ALA A 125 0.88 5.93 4.54
C ALA A 125 0.19 4.71 3.92
N PHE A 126 0.88 3.99 3.03
CA PHE A 126 0.54 2.63 2.63
C PHE A 126 1.80 1.88 2.18
N GLY A 127 1.76 0.56 2.30
CA GLY A 127 2.80 -0.33 1.78
C GLY A 127 2.19 -1.44 0.94
N LEU A 128 2.90 -1.90 -0.07
CA LEU A 128 2.58 -3.07 -0.87
C LEU A 128 3.87 -3.86 -1.12
N SER A 129 3.86 -5.14 -0.82
CA SER A 129 4.89 -6.09 -1.21
C SER A 129 4.34 -7.03 -2.27
N ALA A 130 5.08 -7.25 -3.35
CA ALA A 130 4.70 -8.13 -4.45
C ALA A 130 5.86 -9.02 -4.87
N TRP A 131 5.55 -10.24 -5.29
CA TRP A 131 6.52 -11.23 -5.78
C TRP A 131 5.88 -12.07 -6.89
N GLY A 132 6.69 -12.86 -7.60
CA GLY A 132 6.20 -13.70 -8.70
C GLY A 132 5.57 -12.88 -9.82
N LEU A 133 6.24 -11.81 -10.25
CA LEU A 133 5.65 -10.82 -11.16
C LEU A 133 5.15 -11.42 -12.49
N GLY A 134 5.60 -12.62 -12.87
CA GLY A 134 5.04 -13.45 -13.94
C GLY A 134 3.51 -13.44 -14.03
N ASP A 135 2.82 -13.45 -12.87
CA ASP A 135 1.35 -13.52 -12.78
C ASP A 135 0.67 -12.14 -12.75
N TYR A 136 1.43 -11.06 -12.91
CA TYR A 136 0.92 -9.70 -13.06
C TYR A 136 0.78 -9.34 -14.53
N SER A 137 -0.22 -8.52 -14.83
CA SER A 137 -0.48 -8.04 -16.19
C SER A 137 0.73 -7.29 -16.78
N GLU A 138 1.18 -7.74 -17.95
CA GLU A 138 2.20 -7.04 -18.75
C GLU A 138 1.64 -5.72 -19.31
N VAL A 139 2.53 -4.77 -19.59
CA VAL A 139 2.22 -3.43 -20.09
C VAL A 139 2.87 -3.21 -21.45
N ASP A 140 2.09 -3.40 -22.51
CA ASP A 140 2.55 -3.16 -23.89
C ASP A 140 2.77 -1.67 -24.21
N ALA A 141 1.96 -0.80 -23.58
CA ALA A 141 1.97 0.63 -23.83
C ALA A 141 1.83 1.43 -22.54
N LEU A 142 2.75 2.38 -22.37
CA LEU A 142 2.75 3.32 -21.27
C LEU A 142 1.70 4.42 -21.49
N ARG A 143 1.02 4.78 -20.41
CA ARG A 143 0.09 5.90 -20.35
C ARG A 143 0.80 7.08 -19.70
N LYS A 144 0.37 8.30 -20.03
CA LYS A 144 0.90 9.52 -19.38
C LYS A 144 0.77 9.51 -17.85
N SER A 145 -0.26 8.83 -17.32
CA SER A 145 -0.51 8.72 -15.89
C SER A 145 0.25 7.60 -15.20
N ASP A 146 1.02 6.79 -15.92
CA ASP A 146 1.76 5.67 -15.34
C ASP A 146 2.96 6.20 -14.54
N LEU A 147 3.16 5.63 -13.35
CA LEU A 147 4.38 5.81 -12.56
C LEU A 147 5.30 4.64 -12.88
N VAL A 148 6.28 4.89 -13.74
CA VAL A 148 7.17 3.85 -14.26
C VAL A 148 8.44 3.82 -13.44
N PHE A 149 8.71 2.69 -12.79
CA PHE A 149 9.93 2.43 -12.05
C PHE A 149 10.79 1.45 -12.85
N ARG A 150 11.94 1.91 -13.32
CA ARG A 150 12.95 1.05 -13.97
C ARG A 150 13.84 0.39 -12.93
N ILE A 151 14.54 -0.68 -13.29
CA ILE A 151 15.46 -1.37 -12.36
C ILE A 151 16.48 -0.38 -11.78
N ALA A 152 16.97 0.56 -12.61
CA ALA A 152 17.93 1.58 -12.19
C ALA A 152 17.38 2.60 -11.17
N ASP A 153 16.05 2.74 -11.06
CA ASP A 153 15.39 3.63 -10.11
C ASP A 153 15.16 2.96 -8.74
N MET A 154 15.41 1.65 -8.62
CA MET A 154 15.01 0.86 -7.45
C MET A 154 16.21 0.47 -6.58
N ASP A 155 16.21 0.98 -5.35
CA ASP A 155 17.13 0.54 -4.31
C ASP A 155 16.81 -0.88 -3.81
N PHE A 156 17.81 -1.52 -3.18
CA PHE A 156 17.60 -2.75 -2.42
C PHE A 156 17.25 -2.46 -0.97
N GLN A 157 16.36 -3.26 -0.39
CA GLN A 157 16.02 -3.26 1.02
C GLN A 157 16.30 -4.64 1.62
N SER A 158 17.30 -4.69 2.50
CA SER A 158 17.71 -5.91 3.21
C SER A 158 17.98 -7.11 2.29
N CYS A 159 18.42 -6.86 1.06
CA CYS A 159 18.75 -7.87 0.06
C CYS A 159 19.84 -7.36 -0.89
N THR A 160 20.27 -8.21 -1.82
CA THR A 160 21.25 -7.91 -2.87
C THR A 160 20.63 -8.22 -4.24
N PRO A 161 21.25 -7.80 -5.36
CA PRO A 161 20.77 -8.15 -6.69
C PRO A 161 20.52 -9.66 -6.90
N GLY A 162 21.35 -10.51 -6.30
CA GLY A 162 21.24 -11.98 -6.42
C GLY A 162 20.25 -12.63 -5.45
N THR A 163 19.75 -11.90 -4.45
CA THR A 163 18.77 -12.43 -3.48
C THR A 163 17.41 -11.74 -3.56
N ALA A 164 17.28 -10.66 -4.32
CA ALA A 164 16.01 -9.98 -4.52
C ALA A 164 15.06 -10.82 -5.38
N ASN A 165 13.89 -11.16 -4.83
CA ASN A 165 12.83 -11.93 -5.48
C ASN A 165 11.44 -11.26 -5.34
N GLY A 166 11.39 -10.01 -4.88
CA GLY A 166 10.16 -9.24 -4.75
C GLY A 166 10.39 -7.74 -4.75
N TYR A 167 9.31 -7.00 -4.65
CA TYR A 167 9.24 -5.55 -4.76
C TYR A 167 8.41 -4.98 -3.61
N SER A 168 8.92 -3.93 -2.96
CA SER A 168 8.21 -3.13 -1.96
C SER A 168 7.87 -1.77 -2.55
N LEU A 169 6.59 -1.48 -2.70
CA LEU A 169 6.04 -0.18 -2.99
C LEU A 169 5.64 0.50 -1.68
N GLU A 170 6.10 1.73 -1.47
CA GLU A 170 5.71 2.54 -0.32
C GLU A 170 5.18 3.89 -0.78
N GLY A 171 4.04 4.30 -0.24
CA GLY A 171 3.49 5.64 -0.41
C GLY A 171 3.61 6.45 0.86
N TRP A 172 4.25 7.61 0.78
CA TRP A 172 4.49 8.53 1.87
C TRP A 172 3.57 9.74 1.72
N LEU A 173 2.79 10.04 2.76
CA LEU A 173 1.94 11.21 2.75
C LEU A 173 2.75 12.43 3.20
N LEU A 174 2.94 13.38 2.29
CA LEU A 174 3.73 14.58 2.50
C LEU A 174 2.83 15.81 2.54
N SER A 175 3.09 16.66 3.52
CA SER A 175 2.36 17.90 3.74
C SER A 175 2.90 19.02 2.84
N LYS A 176 2.20 20.16 2.84
CA LYS A 176 2.50 21.31 1.98
C LYS A 176 3.90 21.89 2.14
N GLU A 177 4.50 21.73 3.32
CA GLU A 177 5.83 22.24 3.66
C GLU A 177 6.90 21.64 2.75
N TRP A 178 6.65 20.45 2.20
CA TRP A 178 7.56 19.77 1.29
C TRP A 178 7.41 20.20 -0.18
N ARG A 179 6.39 21.00 -0.53
CA ARG A 179 6.09 21.36 -1.93
C ARG A 179 7.24 22.06 -2.64
N GLY A 180 8.01 22.88 -1.92
CA GLY A 180 9.17 23.59 -2.48
C GLY A 180 10.29 22.66 -2.97
N GLY A 181 10.31 21.39 -2.55
CA GLY A 181 11.29 20.39 -2.99
C GLY A 181 10.85 19.57 -4.21
N ILE A 182 9.62 19.78 -4.72
CA ILE A 182 9.12 19.08 -5.90
C ILE A 182 9.79 19.64 -7.15
N HIS A 183 10.29 18.75 -8.00
CA HIS A 183 10.90 19.06 -9.28
C HIS A 183 10.39 18.11 -10.37
N GLU A 184 10.51 18.50 -11.63
CA GLU A 184 10.10 17.66 -12.76
C GLU A 184 11.20 16.65 -13.09
N GLY A 185 10.80 15.38 -13.20
CA GLY A 185 11.60 14.29 -13.74
C GLY A 185 11.21 13.99 -15.20
N THR A 186 11.67 12.83 -15.70
CA THR A 186 11.31 12.38 -17.05
C THR A 186 9.89 11.81 -17.05
N GLY A 187 8.89 12.68 -17.25
CA GLY A 187 7.49 12.30 -17.41
C GLY A 187 6.68 12.22 -16.10
N ASP A 188 7.30 12.47 -14.95
CA ASP A 188 6.67 12.52 -13.64
C ASP A 188 7.24 13.65 -12.78
N SER A 189 6.50 14.12 -11.78
CA SER A 189 7.04 15.02 -10.75
C SER A 189 7.71 14.19 -9.65
N ARG A 190 8.79 14.69 -9.07
CA ARG A 190 9.61 13.99 -8.08
C ARG A 190 9.94 14.86 -6.88
N ILE A 191 10.26 14.22 -5.76
CA ILE A 191 10.81 14.87 -4.57
C ILE A 191 11.90 13.99 -3.96
N ARG A 192 13.01 14.60 -3.54
CA ARG A 192 14.07 13.90 -2.84
C ARG A 192 13.96 14.15 -1.35
N LEU A 193 13.80 13.08 -0.57
CA LEU A 193 13.85 13.13 0.88
C LEU A 193 15.21 12.65 1.35
N CYS A 194 15.82 13.37 2.27
CA CYS A 194 17.06 12.97 2.93
C CYS A 194 16.75 12.55 4.36
N GLY A 195 17.35 11.46 4.80
CA GLY A 195 17.25 10.97 6.17
C GLY A 195 18.46 10.14 6.54
N THR A 196 18.30 9.39 7.62
CA THR A 196 19.37 8.55 8.17
C THR A 196 18.85 7.14 8.35
N THR A 197 19.64 6.15 7.95
CA THR A 197 19.35 4.74 8.26
C THR A 197 19.44 4.49 9.77
N PRO A 198 18.88 3.38 10.29
CA PRO A 198 19.10 2.99 11.68
C PRO A 198 20.58 2.86 12.08
N ALA A 199 21.47 2.60 11.11
CA ALA A 199 22.92 2.53 11.31
C ALA A 199 23.62 3.91 11.26
N GLY A 200 22.88 5.01 11.19
CA GLY A 200 23.46 6.36 11.17
C GLY A 200 23.96 6.84 9.80
N GLN A 201 23.78 6.04 8.75
CA GLN A 201 24.21 6.41 7.39
C GLN A 201 23.19 7.35 6.74
N SER A 202 23.66 8.46 6.16
CA SER A 202 22.81 9.33 5.34
C SER A 202 22.24 8.55 4.16
N ARG A 203 20.94 8.74 3.91
CA ARG A 203 20.24 8.13 2.79
C ARG A 203 19.33 9.16 2.15
N SER A 204 19.40 9.26 0.82
CA SER A 204 18.41 9.96 0.03
C SER A 204 17.46 8.95 -0.61
N ILE A 205 16.16 9.23 -0.57
CA ILE A 205 15.15 8.51 -1.33
C ILE A 205 14.50 9.49 -2.31
N GLU A 206 14.32 9.05 -3.56
CA GLU A 206 13.61 9.83 -4.57
C GLU A 206 12.22 9.24 -4.75
N LEU A 207 11.21 10.07 -4.53
CA LEU A 207 9.80 9.69 -4.57
C LEU A 207 9.15 10.31 -5.81
N ARG A 208 8.34 9.53 -6.52
CA ARG A 208 7.43 10.02 -7.56
C ARG A 208 6.18 10.60 -6.93
N VAL A 209 5.78 11.79 -7.34
CA VAL A 209 4.74 12.58 -6.67
C VAL A 209 3.39 12.41 -7.35
N ILE A 210 2.37 12.13 -6.55
CA ILE A 210 0.96 12.15 -6.93
C ILE A 210 0.27 13.29 -6.18
N GLN A 211 -0.30 14.25 -6.91
CA GLN A 211 -1.07 15.34 -6.32
C GLN A 211 -2.45 14.85 -5.87
N LEU A 212 -2.83 15.16 -4.64
CA LEU A 212 -4.17 14.88 -4.13
C LEU A 212 -5.12 16.05 -4.47
N ARG A 213 -6.42 15.77 -4.55
CA ARG A 213 -7.43 16.77 -4.95
C ARG A 213 -7.88 17.60 -3.75
N GLY A 214 -7.92 18.93 -3.90
CA GLY A 214 -8.55 19.80 -2.90
C GLY A 214 -7.80 19.88 -1.56
N THR A 215 -6.54 19.46 -1.53
CA THR A 215 -5.61 19.56 -0.41
C THR A 215 -4.23 19.97 -0.93
N GLU A 216 -3.43 20.57 -0.07
CA GLU A 216 -2.02 20.86 -0.34
C GLU A 216 -1.10 19.66 0.00
N SER A 217 -1.63 18.57 0.56
CA SER A 217 -0.89 17.33 0.74
C SER A 217 -0.72 16.57 -0.59
N PHE A 218 0.28 15.71 -0.67
CA PHE A 218 0.57 14.87 -1.83
C PHE A 218 1.17 13.53 -1.40
N VAL A 219 1.11 12.53 -2.27
CA VAL A 219 1.71 11.21 -2.01
C VAL A 219 3.03 11.11 -2.77
N GLY A 220 4.12 10.85 -2.07
CA GLY A 220 5.39 10.44 -2.66
C GLY A 220 5.50 8.92 -2.69
N VAL A 221 5.82 8.34 -3.84
CA VAL A 221 5.83 6.90 -4.07
C VAL A 221 7.23 6.43 -4.41
N GLN A 222 7.69 5.36 -3.75
CA GLN A 222 8.94 4.65 -4.10
C GLN A 222 8.71 3.17 -4.29
N VAL A 223 9.56 2.55 -5.10
CA VAL A 223 9.66 1.09 -5.23
C VAL A 223 11.09 0.68 -4.88
N ARG A 224 11.21 -0.41 -4.12
CA ARG A 224 12.47 -1.03 -3.74
C ARG A 224 12.43 -2.51 -4.03
N ARG A 225 13.58 -3.10 -4.32
CA ARG A 225 13.74 -4.55 -4.41
C ARG A 225 13.92 -5.13 -3.02
N ILE A 226 13.27 -6.24 -2.75
CA ILE A 226 13.26 -6.93 -1.45
C ILE A 226 13.49 -8.43 -1.64
N HIS A 227 13.82 -9.10 -0.54
CA HIS A 227 13.76 -10.55 -0.44
C HIS A 227 12.53 -10.96 0.36
N GLN A 228 11.66 -11.73 -0.28
CA GLN A 228 10.45 -12.32 0.27
C GLN A 228 10.63 -13.82 0.50
N ARG A 229 9.91 -14.35 1.50
CA ARG A 229 9.94 -15.77 1.89
C ARG A 229 8.54 -16.38 1.95
N PHE A 230 7.64 -15.92 1.09
CA PHE A 230 6.29 -16.47 1.02
C PHE A 230 6.29 -17.87 0.39
N PRO A 231 5.39 -18.76 0.85
CA PRO A 231 5.29 -20.12 0.31
C PRO A 231 4.76 -20.13 -1.13
N ASP A 232 3.84 -19.22 -1.45
CA ASP A 232 3.27 -19.10 -2.79
C ASP A 232 4.28 -18.54 -3.79
N ALA A 233 4.25 -19.05 -5.02
CA ALA A 233 5.13 -18.61 -6.11
C ALA A 233 4.90 -17.16 -6.52
N SER A 234 3.67 -16.66 -6.35
CA SER A 234 3.27 -15.29 -6.66
C SER A 234 2.21 -14.78 -5.69
N GLY A 235 2.17 -13.46 -5.51
CA GLY A 235 1.20 -12.81 -4.66
C GLY A 235 1.55 -11.37 -4.32
N PHE A 236 0.73 -10.78 -3.46
CA PHE A 236 0.97 -9.47 -2.86
C PHE A 236 0.34 -9.35 -1.49
N TRP A 237 1.00 -8.59 -0.63
CA TRP A 237 0.42 -8.07 0.59
C TRP A 237 0.38 -6.55 0.53
N PHE A 238 -0.66 -5.92 1.04
CA PHE A 238 -0.74 -4.47 1.12
C PHE A 238 -1.54 -4.02 2.33
N GLY A 239 -1.20 -2.84 2.84
CA GLY A 239 -1.76 -2.35 4.09
C GLY A 239 -1.71 -0.85 4.23
N GLY A 240 -2.53 -0.37 5.15
CA GLY A 240 -2.62 1.04 5.52
C GLY A 240 -1.57 1.46 6.55
N PRO A 241 -1.61 2.73 6.96
CA PRO A 241 -0.78 3.21 8.06
C PRO A 241 -1.31 2.68 9.39
N ARG A 242 -0.54 2.93 10.44
CA ARG A 242 -1.02 2.73 11.81
C ARG A 242 -2.18 3.68 12.11
N GLY A 243 -3.25 3.14 12.69
CA GLY A 243 -4.34 3.89 13.28
C GLY A 243 -3.97 4.53 14.62
N ARG A 244 -4.77 5.48 15.09
CA ARG A 244 -4.54 6.19 16.36
C ARG A 244 -4.59 5.27 17.58
N GLU A 245 -5.39 4.21 17.50
CA GLU A 245 -5.51 3.18 18.55
C GLU A 245 -4.36 2.17 18.52
N GLY A 246 -3.44 2.29 17.56
CA GLY A 246 -2.27 1.42 17.44
C GLY A 246 -2.47 0.20 16.55
N ASP A 247 -3.62 0.05 15.89
CA ASP A 247 -3.85 -1.06 14.96
C ASP A 247 -3.40 -0.73 13.53
N GLN A 248 -3.04 -1.75 12.76
CA GLN A 248 -2.80 -1.66 11.32
C GLN A 248 -3.66 -2.67 10.58
N ILE A 249 -4.16 -2.29 9.40
CA ILE A 249 -4.92 -3.20 8.52
C ILE A 249 -4.02 -3.64 7.37
N VAL A 250 -4.06 -4.94 7.08
CA VAL A 250 -3.28 -5.59 6.02
C VAL A 250 -4.18 -6.58 5.28
N ALA A 251 -3.93 -6.77 4.00
CA ALA A 251 -4.53 -7.80 3.17
C ALA A 251 -3.44 -8.57 2.42
N ALA A 252 -3.63 -9.87 2.29
CA ALA A 252 -2.71 -10.84 1.71
C ALA A 252 -3.42 -11.66 0.63
N TYR A 253 -2.77 -11.75 -0.54
CA TYR A 253 -3.25 -12.49 -1.70
C TYR A 253 -2.09 -13.33 -2.29
N PRO A 254 -2.34 -14.59 -2.67
CA PRO A 254 -3.56 -15.36 -2.40
C PRO A 254 -3.80 -15.56 -0.90
N ARG A 255 -5.01 -15.94 -0.53
CA ARG A 255 -5.30 -16.45 0.81
C ARG A 255 -4.44 -17.70 1.06
N PRO A 256 -3.60 -17.73 2.11
CA PRO A 256 -2.83 -18.93 2.42
C PRO A 256 -3.73 -20.11 2.82
N ASP A 257 -3.40 -21.31 2.34
CA ASP A 257 -4.17 -22.53 2.62
C ASP A 257 -4.29 -22.82 4.12
N GLY A 258 -5.46 -23.30 4.53
CA GLY A 258 -5.75 -23.72 5.92
C GLY A 258 -5.69 -22.60 6.98
N THR A 259 -5.44 -21.35 6.57
CA THR A 259 -5.20 -20.24 7.47
C THR A 259 -6.53 -19.56 7.86
N PHE A 260 -6.80 -19.53 9.18
CA PHE A 260 -8.00 -18.96 9.81
C PHE A 260 -9.29 -19.28 9.04
N ALA A 261 -9.57 -20.58 8.84
CA ALA A 261 -10.76 -21.05 8.13
C ALA A 261 -12.06 -20.42 8.67
N ASP A 262 -12.12 -20.18 9.98
CA ASP A 262 -13.25 -19.61 10.70
C ASP A 262 -13.28 -18.07 10.71
N ALA A 263 -12.37 -17.40 10.01
CA ALA A 263 -12.35 -15.94 9.93
C ALA A 263 -13.62 -15.38 9.30
N GLU A 264 -14.08 -14.24 9.82
CA GLU A 264 -15.31 -13.61 9.33
C GLU A 264 -15.16 -13.17 7.86
N SER A 265 -16.13 -13.50 7.01
CA SER A 265 -16.17 -12.98 5.64
C SER A 265 -16.61 -11.51 5.65
N LEU A 266 -15.85 -10.68 4.92
CA LEU A 266 -16.19 -9.28 4.64
C LEU A 266 -17.07 -9.13 3.41
N ASP A 267 -17.40 -10.23 2.72
CA ASP A 267 -18.28 -10.19 1.56
C ASP A 267 -19.64 -9.63 1.98
N TYR A 268 -20.11 -8.63 1.25
CA TYR A 268 -21.38 -8.00 1.55
C TYR A 268 -22.52 -8.99 1.29
N ARG A 269 -23.33 -9.22 2.33
CA ARG A 269 -24.58 -9.98 2.24
C ARG A 269 -25.73 -8.97 2.40
N PRO A 270 -26.66 -8.89 1.44
CA PRO A 270 -27.80 -7.98 1.50
C PRO A 270 -28.74 -8.28 2.69
#